data_AF-A0A943ART4-F1
#
_entry.id   AF-A0A943ART4-F1
#
_cell.length_a   1.000
_cell.length_b   1.000
_cell.length_c   1.000
_cell.angle_alpha   90.00
_cell.angle_beta   90.00
_cell.angle_gamma   90.00
#
_symmetry.space_group_name_H-M   'P 1'
#
loop_
_entity.id
_entity.type
_entity.pdbx_description
1 polymer ?
#
loop_
_entity_poly.entity_id
_entity_poly.type
_entity_poly.pdbx_seq_one_letter_code
_entity_poly.pdbx_strand_id
1 'polypeptide(L)'
;MKSEKVKEFIDGCINNLTAELADHAKWQIWTAMTHTADLAEREAEERMRERAAKAFKFACRDNYGGECWANDDHHVKCSGKCAKMNDFIQKLNENENTQTSR
;
A
#
# COMPACT_ATOMS: atom_id res chain seq x y z
N MET A 1 -13.43 0.27 -1.19
CA MET A 1 -12.82 1.22 -2.14
C MET A 1 -12.61 2.60 -1.56
N LYS A 2 -11.33 3.03 -1.55
CA LYS A 2 -10.89 4.35 -1.06
C LYS A 2 -10.84 5.41 -2.15
N SER A 3 -10.74 5.02 -3.42
CA SER A 3 -10.57 5.95 -4.56
C SER A 3 -11.91 6.33 -5.21
N GLU A 4 -12.32 7.59 -5.05
CA GLU A 4 -13.54 8.12 -5.71
C GLU A 4 -13.41 8.11 -7.24
N LYS A 5 -12.21 8.35 -7.79
CA LYS A 5 -11.97 8.31 -9.24
C LYS A 5 -12.22 6.92 -9.83
N VAL A 6 -11.85 5.86 -9.11
CA VAL A 6 -12.09 4.49 -9.57
C VAL A 6 -13.58 4.15 -9.48
N LYS A 7 -14.26 4.64 -8.44
CA LYS A 7 -15.70 4.50 -8.29
C LYS A 7 -16.46 5.14 -9.45
N GLU A 8 -16.17 6.41 -9.76
CA GLU A 8 -16.77 7.12 -10.90
C GLU A 8 -16.55 6.39 -12.23
N PHE A 9 -15.34 5.84 -12.42
CA PHE A 9 -15.02 5.04 -13.60
C PHE A 9 -15.86 3.76 -13.68
N ILE A 10 -15.93 2.99 -12.60
CA ILE A 10 -16.73 1.75 -12.54
C ILE A 10 -18.22 2.07 -12.75
N ASP A 11 -18.75 3.09 -12.08
CA ASP A 11 -20.14 3.51 -12.21
C ASP A 11 -20.45 3.91 -13.67
N GLY A 12 -19.55 4.66 -14.31
CA GLY A 12 -19.64 4.97 -15.74
C GLY A 12 -19.64 3.73 -16.63
N CYS A 13 -18.77 2.76 -16.36
CA CYS A 13 -18.75 1.48 -17.08
C CYS A 13 -20.07 0.71 -16.93
N ILE A 14 -20.60 0.59 -15.71
CA ILE A 14 -21.85 -0.14 -15.43
C ILE A 14 -23.06 0.52 -16.07
N ASN A 15 -23.12 1.86 -16.04
CA ASN A 15 -24.21 2.62 -16.65
C ASN A 15 -24.21 2.51 -18.19
N ASN A 16 -23.05 2.26 -18.79
CA ASN A 16 -22.92 2.05 -20.23
C ASN A 16 -23.19 0.59 -20.67
N LEU A 17 -23.38 -0.35 -19.73
CA LEU A 17 -23.81 -1.71 -20.07
C LEU A 17 -25.25 -1.70 -20.60
N THR A 18 -25.52 -2.53 -21.61
CA THR A 18 -26.82 -2.61 -22.29
C THR A 18 -28.00 -2.74 -21.32
N ALA A 19 -29.14 -2.15 -21.68
CA ALA A 19 -30.37 -2.22 -20.90
C ALA A 19 -30.89 -3.66 -20.71
N GLU A 20 -30.48 -4.58 -21.58
CA GLU A 20 -30.85 -6.00 -21.54
C GLU A 20 -30.12 -6.79 -20.44
N LEU A 21 -29.03 -6.25 -19.88
CA LEU A 21 -28.34 -6.91 -18.79
C LEU A 21 -29.11 -6.70 -17.48
N ALA A 22 -29.53 -7.81 -16.86
CA ALA A 22 -30.27 -7.79 -15.61
C ALA A 22 -29.49 -7.04 -14.50
N ASP A 23 -30.20 -6.31 -13.65
CA ASP A 23 -29.61 -5.49 -12.58
C ASP A 23 -28.71 -6.31 -11.64
N HIS A 24 -29.10 -7.56 -11.37
CA HIS A 24 -28.28 -8.48 -10.57
C HIS A 24 -26.90 -8.76 -11.22
N ALA A 25 -26.86 -8.92 -12.55
CA ALA A 25 -25.60 -9.13 -13.27
C ALA A 25 -24.74 -7.86 -13.28
N LYS A 26 -25.35 -6.68 -13.44
CA LYS A 26 -24.67 -5.38 -13.32
C LYS A 26 -24.04 -5.23 -11.93
N TRP A 27 -24.79 -5.56 -10.88
CA TRP A 27 -24.30 -5.51 -9.50
C TRP A 27 -23.13 -6.47 -9.27
N GLN A 28 -23.21 -7.71 -9.75
CA GLN A 28 -22.09 -8.66 -9.63
C GLN A 28 -20.80 -8.17 -10.31
N ILE A 29 -20.92 -7.57 -11.50
CA ILE A 29 -19.78 -6.98 -12.21
C ILE A 29 -19.21 -5.80 -11.41
N TRP A 30 -20.07 -4.90 -10.92
CA TRP A 30 -19.65 -3.77 -10.09
C TRP A 30 -18.86 -4.24 -8.86
N THR A 31 -19.35 -5.26 -8.15
CA THR A 31 -18.67 -5.84 -6.99
C THR A 31 -17.32 -6.46 -7.36
N ALA A 32 -17.26 -7.20 -8.47
CA ALA A 32 -16.01 -7.81 -8.94
C ALA A 32 -14.95 -6.78 -9.33
N MET A 33 -15.35 -5.72 -10.05
CA MET A 33 -14.46 -4.62 -10.42
C MET A 33 -13.96 -3.86 -9.20
N THR A 34 -14.85 -3.58 -8.24
CA THR A 34 -14.51 -2.91 -6.98
C THR A 34 -13.51 -3.75 -6.18
N HIS A 35 -13.73 -5.06 -6.07
CA HIS A 35 -12.81 -5.95 -5.38
C HIS A 35 -11.43 -6.02 -6.05
N THR A 36 -11.41 -6.04 -7.38
CA THR A 36 -10.18 -6.04 -8.18
C THR A 36 -9.39 -4.74 -7.98
N ALA A 37 -10.08 -3.60 -7.96
CA ALA A 37 -9.47 -2.30 -7.69
C ALA A 37 -8.87 -2.25 -6.27
N ASP A 38 -9.61 -2.70 -5.26
CA ASP A 38 -9.13 -2.76 -3.87
C ASP A 38 -7.92 -3.70 -3.71
N LEU A 39 -7.86 -4.78 -4.49
CA LEU A 39 -6.68 -5.66 -4.52
C LEU A 39 -5.48 -4.96 -5.17
N ALA A 40 -5.66 -4.36 -6.34
CA ALA A 40 -4.60 -3.66 -7.06
C ALA A 40 -4.03 -2.47 -6.26
N GLU A 41 -4.88 -1.74 -5.54
CA GLU A 41 -4.47 -0.64 -4.65
C GLU A 41 -3.58 -1.17 -3.50
N ARG A 42 -3.99 -2.25 -2.84
CA ARG A 42 -3.19 -2.88 -1.77
C ARG A 42 -1.82 -3.37 -2.27
N GLU A 43 -1.79 -4.06 -3.40
CA GLU A 43 -0.51 -4.50 -3.98
C GLU A 43 0.38 -3.31 -4.37
N ALA A 44 -0.20 -2.21 -4.85
CA ALA A 44 0.54 -0.99 -5.16
C ALA A 44 1.10 -0.34 -3.89
N GLU A 45 0.32 -0.30 -2.82
CA GLU A 45 0.75 0.19 -1.51
C GLU A 45 1.90 -0.65 -0.96
N GLU A 46 1.80 -1.98 -0.99
CA GLU A 46 2.85 -2.90 -0.58
C GLU A 46 4.15 -2.67 -1.36
N ARG A 47 4.07 -2.58 -2.70
CA ARG A 47 5.23 -2.27 -3.54
C ARG A 47 5.85 -0.91 -3.21
N MET A 48 5.03 0.11 -2.95
CA MET A 48 5.54 1.43 -2.56
C MET A 48 6.19 1.40 -1.19
N ARG A 49 5.61 0.67 -0.24
CA ARG A 49 6.14 0.49 1.11
C ARG A 49 7.52 -0.17 1.08
N GLU A 50 7.67 -1.25 0.31
CA GLU A 50 8.96 -1.90 0.10
C GLU A 50 9.98 -0.97 -0.55
N ARG A 51 9.58 -0.22 -1.59
CA ARG A 51 10.46 0.74 -2.27
C ARG A 51 10.89 1.87 -1.34
N ALA A 52 9.98 2.39 -0.53
CA ALA A 52 10.27 3.43 0.46
C ALA A 52 11.26 2.94 1.51
N ALA A 53 11.05 1.73 2.05
CA ALA A 53 11.97 1.12 3.00
C ALA A 53 13.37 0.91 2.38
N LYS A 54 13.45 0.39 1.15
CA LYS A 54 14.72 0.21 0.41
C LYS A 54 15.42 1.54 0.16
N ALA A 55 14.70 2.56 -0.31
CA ALA A 55 15.26 3.89 -0.59
C ALA A 55 15.78 4.58 0.68
N PHE A 56 15.04 4.49 1.79
CA PHE A 56 15.47 5.07 3.06
C PHE A 56 16.71 4.33 3.60
N LYS A 57 16.75 2.99 3.52
CA LYS A 57 17.96 2.20 3.87
C LYS A 57 19.18 2.61 3.04
N PHE A 58 18.99 2.86 1.75
CA PHE A 58 20.05 3.36 0.86
C PHE A 58 20.53 4.77 1.25
N ALA A 59 19.64 5.65 1.68
CA ALA A 59 19.96 7.02 2.08
C ALA A 59 20.74 7.13 3.42
N CYS A 60 20.88 6.04 4.17
CA CYS A 60 21.64 6.06 5.41
C CYS A 60 23.14 6.28 5.13
N ARG A 61 23.67 7.43 5.55
CA ARG A 61 25.08 7.80 5.37
C ARG A 61 26.07 6.81 6.02
N ASP A 62 25.63 6.12 7.07
CA ASP A 62 26.43 5.14 7.81
C ASP A 62 26.35 3.75 7.16
N ASN A 63 25.54 3.59 6.10
CA ASN A 63 25.42 2.36 5.31
C ASN A 63 26.48 2.28 4.20
N TYR A 64 27.72 2.66 4.50
CA TYR A 64 28.85 2.38 3.60
C TYR A 64 29.07 0.87 3.57
N GLY A 65 28.85 0.24 2.42
CA GLY A 65 29.11 -1.20 2.20
C GLY A 65 28.03 -2.18 2.69
N GLY A 66 26.84 -1.71 3.12
CA GLY A 66 25.76 -2.61 3.57
C GLY A 66 25.88 -3.11 5.02
N GLU A 67 26.98 -2.80 5.71
CA GLU A 67 27.35 -3.41 7.00
C GLU A 67 26.49 -2.97 8.20
N CYS A 68 25.77 -1.86 8.06
CA CYS A 68 24.87 -1.36 9.10
C CYS A 68 23.61 -2.24 9.28
N TRP A 69 23.25 -3.03 8.26
CA TRP A 69 22.02 -3.84 8.21
C TRP A 69 22.26 -5.31 7.83
N ALA A 70 23.52 -5.72 7.61
CA ALA A 70 23.85 -7.09 7.20
C ALA A 70 23.80 -8.11 8.35
N ASN A 71 23.89 -7.66 9.60
CA ASN A 71 23.94 -8.53 10.78
C ASN A 71 22.91 -8.04 11.81
N ASP A 72 22.06 -8.95 12.28
CA ASP A 72 20.97 -8.69 13.24
C ASP A 72 21.46 -8.21 14.64
N ASP A 73 22.78 -8.12 14.84
CA ASP A 73 23.45 -7.84 16.13
C ASP A 73 24.14 -6.46 16.21
N HIS A 74 24.00 -5.57 15.21
CA HIS A 74 24.81 -4.35 15.14
C HIS A 74 24.17 -3.08 15.71
N HIS A 75 24.34 -2.89 17.02
CA HIS A 75 24.15 -1.61 17.72
C HIS A 75 25.41 -0.71 17.76
N VAL A 76 26.58 -1.18 17.28
CA VAL A 76 27.87 -0.58 17.68
C VAL A 76 28.33 0.59 16.80
N LYS A 77 27.82 0.77 15.57
CA LYS A 77 28.27 1.84 14.64
C LYS A 77 27.17 2.70 13.99
N CYS A 78 25.89 2.53 14.33
CA CYS A 78 24.84 3.40 13.79
C CYS A 78 24.66 4.63 14.70
N SER A 79 24.69 5.85 14.14
CA SER A 79 24.65 7.10 14.90
C SER A 79 23.28 7.43 15.57
N GLY A 80 22.43 6.43 15.84
CA GLY A 80 21.04 6.59 16.29
C GLY A 80 20.05 6.93 15.16
N LYS A 81 20.51 7.10 13.92
CA LYS A 81 19.63 7.30 12.74
C LYS A 81 18.82 6.05 12.36
N CYS A 82 19.28 4.88 12.77
CA CYS A 82 18.57 3.60 12.56
C CYS A 82 17.26 3.52 13.35
N ALA A 83 17.19 4.10 14.56
CA ALA A 83 15.97 4.14 15.35
C ALA A 83 14.85 4.92 14.63
N LYS A 84 15.16 6.12 14.12
CA LYS A 84 14.21 6.93 13.34
C LYS A 84 13.74 6.22 12.05
N MET A 85 14.60 5.40 11.46
CA MET A 85 14.22 4.61 10.28
C MET A 85 13.34 3.42 10.65
N ASN A 86 13.62 2.75 11.77
CA ASN A 86 12.73 1.69 12.27
C ASN A 86 11.36 2.25 12.61
N ASP A 87 11.28 3.42 13.25
CA ASP A 87 10.02 4.13 13.50
C ASP A 87 9.29 4.46 12.19
N PHE A 88 10.01 4.91 11.16
CA PHE A 88 9.44 5.19 9.85
C PHE A 88 8.89 3.93 9.17
N ILE A 89 9.66 2.84 9.14
CA ILE A 89 9.22 1.56 8.56
C ILE A 89 8.05 0.99 9.36
N GLN A 90 8.07 1.10 10.69
CA GLN A 90 6.96 0.68 11.54
C GLN A 90 5.70 1.47 11.19
N LYS A 91 5.76 2.81 11.17
CA LYS A 91 4.65 3.68 10.78
C LYS A 91 4.16 3.43 9.36
N LEU A 92 5.08 3.11 8.43
CA LEU A 92 4.71 2.74 7.07
C LEU A 92 3.89 1.45 7.00
N ASN A 93 4.11 0.51 7.93
CA ASN A 93 3.41 -0.78 8.01
C ASN A 93 2.15 -0.72 8.89
N GLU A 94 1.91 0.36 9.61
CA GLU A 94 0.69 0.55 10.38
C GLU A 94 -0.48 0.70 9.40
N ASN A 95 -1.45 -0.22 9.47
CA ASN A 95 -2.67 -0.10 8.69
C ASN A 95 -3.49 1.07 9.24
N GLU A 96 -3.85 2.04 8.40
CA GLU A 96 -4.76 3.15 8.76
C GLU A 96 -6.18 2.69 9.20
N ASN A 97 -6.46 1.38 9.17
CA ASN A 97 -7.78 0.80 9.44
C ASN A 97 -8.16 0.66 10.93
N THR A 98 -7.51 1.35 11.87
CA THR A 98 -7.96 1.39 13.29
C THR A 98 -9.13 2.35 13.56
N GLN A 99 -9.76 2.95 12.55
CA GLN A 99 -10.96 3.77 12.72
C GLN A 99 -12.12 3.31 11.83
N THR A 100 -12.63 2.10 12.05
CA THR A 100 -14.05 1.81 11.82
C THR A 100 -14.47 0.61 12.67
N SER A 101 -14.64 0.85 13.97
CA SER A 101 -15.41 -0.03 14.84
C SER A 101 -16.16 0.83 15.84
N ARG A 102 -17.34 1.28 15.40
CA ARG A 102 -18.61 1.43 16.13
C ARG A 102 -19.55 2.34 15.35
#